data_AF-A0A431VC99-F1
#
_entry.id   AF-A0A431VC99-F1
#
_cell.length_a   1.000
_cell.length_b   1.000
_cell.length_c   1.000
_cell.angle_alpha   90.00
_cell.angle_beta   90.00
_cell.angle_gamma   90.00
#
_symmetry.space_group_name_H-M   'P 1'
#
loop_
_entity.id
_entity.type
_entity.pdbx_description
1 polymer ?
#
loop_
_entity_poly.entity_id
_entity_poly.type
_entity_poly.pdbx_seq_one_letter_code
_entity_poly.pdbx_strand_id
1 'polypeptide(L)'
;MTNARSLGNTRLSMLAAPRALTTRAEFVADIRREWTNALESTVQVGRRLNEAKAALPHGEYEAMIESELPFGPATARKLREVAAFVDAGTVPLDQLPEAYSTLYAIATLPDEVRAEAVAQGVIRPDVTRAEVEAFKEAKAPPRAVPLPTPTVIDVEPEAVSAPVVAAPASRLSAALGLRWHLDPSDPGAITVELDGQRRVLFVVVAHDPAAAALVRHVLTMHNATVA
;
A
#
# COMPACT_ATOMS: atom_id res chain seq x y z
N MET A 1 -16.71 -26.24 9.80
CA MET A 1 -15.73 -25.78 8.78
C MET A 1 -16.37 -25.85 7.39
N THR A 2 -17.18 -24.85 7.02
CA THR A 2 -17.75 -24.74 5.66
C THR A 2 -18.21 -23.29 5.47
N ASN A 3 -18.01 -22.72 4.27
CA ASN A 3 -18.70 -21.54 3.68
C ASN A 3 -17.99 -20.20 3.39
N ALA A 4 -16.71 -19.98 3.69
CA ALA A 4 -16.07 -18.74 3.19
C ALA A 4 -15.81 -18.77 1.65
N ARG A 5 -15.43 -19.93 1.09
CA ARG A 5 -15.16 -20.08 -0.36
C ARG A 5 -16.39 -20.22 -1.24
N SER A 6 -17.57 -20.50 -0.67
CA SER A 6 -18.79 -20.79 -1.45
C SER A 6 -19.53 -19.52 -1.90
N LEU A 7 -19.48 -18.45 -1.09
CA LEU A 7 -20.16 -17.18 -1.41
C LEU A 7 -19.45 -16.38 -2.50
N GLY A 8 -18.12 -16.49 -2.63
CA GLY A 8 -17.35 -15.85 -3.71
C GLY A 8 -17.68 -16.44 -5.10
N ASN A 9 -17.88 -17.76 -5.18
CA ASN A 9 -18.18 -18.44 -6.44
C ASN A 9 -19.61 -18.16 -6.94
N THR A 10 -20.55 -17.87 -6.05
CA THR A 10 -21.97 -17.68 -6.39
C THR A 10 -22.23 -16.30 -7.03
N ARG A 11 -21.42 -15.28 -6.71
CA ARG A 11 -21.53 -13.96 -7.34
C ARG A 11 -20.94 -13.93 -8.75
N LEU A 12 -19.84 -14.67 -8.96
CA LEU A 12 -19.22 -14.81 -10.29
C LEU A 12 -20.10 -15.61 -11.26
N SER A 13 -20.89 -16.56 -10.75
CA SER A 13 -21.82 -17.34 -11.57
C SER A 13 -23.14 -16.62 -11.93
N MET A 14 -23.50 -15.53 -11.24
CA MET A 14 -24.70 -14.71 -11.51
C MET A 14 -24.45 -13.48 -12.39
N LEU A 15 -23.21 -13.23 -12.80
CA LEU A 15 -22.94 -12.27 -13.88
C LEU A 15 -23.51 -12.88 -15.16
N ALA A 16 -24.76 -12.52 -15.51
CA ALA A 16 -25.30 -12.76 -16.84
C ALA A 16 -24.21 -12.38 -17.86
N ALA A 17 -24.01 -13.22 -18.88
CA ALA A 17 -22.99 -12.98 -19.90
C ALA A 17 -23.07 -11.49 -20.32
N PRO A 18 -21.99 -10.70 -20.11
CA PRO A 18 -22.03 -9.27 -20.37
C PRO A 18 -22.55 -9.04 -21.80
N ARG A 19 -23.39 -8.01 -21.98
CA ARG A 19 -23.83 -7.60 -23.31
C ARG A 19 -22.61 -7.52 -24.21
N ALA A 20 -22.66 -8.17 -25.38
CA ALA A 20 -21.56 -8.13 -26.32
C ALA A 20 -21.26 -6.67 -26.69
N LEU A 21 -20.03 -6.23 -26.40
CA LEU A 21 -19.49 -4.93 -26.79
C LEU A 21 -18.76 -5.12 -28.12
N THR A 22 -18.98 -4.20 -29.06
CA THR A 22 -18.49 -4.37 -30.44
C THR A 22 -17.56 -3.25 -30.88
N THR A 23 -17.57 -2.11 -30.19
CA THR A 23 -16.76 -0.95 -30.55
C THR A 23 -15.80 -0.55 -29.44
N ARG A 24 -14.66 0.06 -29.80
CA ARG A 24 -13.70 0.63 -28.83
C ARG A 24 -14.37 1.58 -27.84
N ALA A 25 -15.29 2.42 -28.30
CA ALA A 25 -15.98 3.38 -27.45
C ALA A 25 -16.87 2.69 -26.41
N GLU A 26 -17.56 1.61 -26.79
CA GLU A 26 -18.34 0.78 -25.86
C GLU A 26 -17.44 0.12 -24.82
N PHE A 27 -16.31 -0.47 -25.22
CA PHE A 27 -15.35 -1.06 -24.27
C PHE A 27 -14.80 -0.02 -23.29
N VAL A 28 -14.39 1.15 -23.75
CA VAL A 28 -13.88 2.22 -22.87
C VAL A 28 -14.94 2.66 -21.85
N ALA A 29 -16.17 2.86 -22.29
CA ALA A 29 -17.26 3.27 -21.41
C ALA A 29 -17.59 2.19 -20.37
N ASP A 30 -17.62 0.92 -20.80
CA ASP A 30 -17.93 -0.22 -19.93
C ASP A 30 -16.85 -0.45 -18.88
N ILE A 31 -15.58 -0.47 -19.29
CA ILE A 31 -14.43 -0.61 -18.40
C ILE A 31 -14.38 0.53 -17.39
N ARG A 32 -14.58 1.79 -17.82
CA ARG A 32 -14.62 2.94 -16.90
C ARG A 32 -15.73 2.79 -15.87
N ARG A 33 -16.92 2.37 -16.29
CA ARG A 33 -18.03 2.14 -15.36
C ARG A 33 -17.71 1.06 -14.33
N GLU A 34 -17.22 -0.11 -14.77
CA GLU A 34 -16.87 -1.19 -13.84
C GLU A 34 -15.72 -0.80 -12.91
N TRP A 35 -14.77 -0.03 -13.41
CA TRP A 35 -13.69 0.52 -12.61
C TRP A 35 -14.20 1.48 -11.52
N THR A 36 -15.08 2.42 -11.86
CA THR A 36 -15.73 3.30 -10.89
C THR A 36 -16.55 2.50 -9.87
N ASN A 37 -17.34 1.51 -10.32
CA ASN A 37 -18.12 0.63 -9.45
C ASN A 37 -17.24 -0.12 -8.44
N ALA A 38 -16.07 -0.58 -8.88
CA ALA A 38 -15.11 -1.27 -8.01
C ALA A 38 -14.55 -0.33 -6.94
N LEU A 39 -14.27 0.93 -7.30
CA LEU A 39 -13.83 1.94 -6.35
C LEU A 39 -14.92 2.28 -5.31
N GLU A 40 -16.15 2.54 -5.76
CA GLU A 40 -17.29 2.80 -4.89
C GLU A 40 -17.54 1.64 -3.92
N SER A 41 -17.48 0.40 -4.44
CA SER A 41 -17.59 -0.82 -3.62
C SER A 41 -16.49 -0.88 -2.56
N THR A 42 -15.26 -0.48 -2.91
CA THR A 42 -14.11 -0.46 -1.99
C THR A 42 -14.34 0.53 -0.85
N VAL A 43 -14.81 1.75 -1.16
CA VAL A 43 -15.19 2.76 -0.15
C VAL A 43 -16.32 2.23 0.74
N GLN A 44 -17.32 1.58 0.16
CA GLN A 44 -18.45 1.02 0.91
C GLN A 44 -18.03 -0.09 1.88
N VAL A 45 -17.05 -0.93 1.52
CA VAL A 45 -16.44 -1.89 2.44
C VAL A 45 -15.80 -1.15 3.63
N GLY A 46 -15.05 -0.08 3.38
CA GLY A 46 -14.48 0.76 4.44
C GLY A 46 -15.53 1.34 5.39
N ARG A 47 -16.67 1.83 4.87
CA ARG A 47 -17.80 2.32 5.68
C ARG A 47 -18.38 1.22 6.57
N ARG A 48 -18.63 0.03 6.01
CA ARG A 48 -19.11 -1.14 6.78
C ARG A 48 -18.13 -1.55 7.87
N LEU A 49 -16.83 -1.49 7.61
CA LEU A 49 -15.80 -1.76 8.62
C LEU A 49 -15.80 -0.69 9.74
N ASN A 50 -16.05 0.59 9.43
CA ASN A 50 -16.19 1.63 10.45
C ASN A 50 -17.43 1.38 11.33
N GLU A 51 -18.57 1.05 10.72
CA GLU A 51 -19.80 0.72 11.44
C GLU A 51 -19.64 -0.53 12.31
N ALA A 52 -19.04 -1.60 11.77
CA ALA A 52 -18.77 -2.82 12.52
C ALA A 52 -17.89 -2.55 13.74
N LYS A 53 -16.85 -1.71 13.61
CA LYS A 53 -15.98 -1.37 14.75
C LYS A 53 -16.70 -0.56 15.83
N ALA A 54 -17.75 0.18 15.46
CA ALA A 54 -18.55 0.97 16.40
C ALA A 54 -19.66 0.15 17.06
N ALA A 55 -20.24 -0.81 16.34
CA ALA A 55 -21.40 -1.58 16.79
C ALA A 55 -21.04 -2.90 17.50
N LEU A 56 -19.93 -3.54 17.14
CA LEU A 56 -19.57 -4.85 17.69
C LEU A 56 -18.90 -4.73 19.07
N PRO A 57 -19.11 -5.71 19.97
CA PRO A 57 -18.39 -5.84 21.22
C PRO A 57 -16.86 -5.88 21.03
N HIS A 58 -16.14 -5.55 22.12
CA HIS A 58 -14.69 -5.59 22.13
C HIS A 58 -14.15 -6.97 21.72
N GLY A 59 -13.24 -7.02 20.75
CA GLY A 59 -12.61 -8.24 20.25
C GLY A 59 -13.37 -8.95 19.12
N GLU A 60 -14.69 -8.74 18.96
CA GLU A 60 -15.45 -9.36 17.87
C GLU A 60 -15.08 -8.77 16.51
N TYR A 61 -14.82 -7.45 16.46
CA TYR A 61 -14.37 -6.78 15.24
C TYR A 61 -13.02 -7.35 14.75
N GLU A 62 -12.05 -7.51 15.65
CA GLU A 62 -10.75 -8.10 15.33
C GLU A 62 -10.89 -9.56 14.87
N ALA A 63 -11.69 -10.37 15.60
CA ALA A 63 -11.91 -11.78 15.25
C ALA A 63 -12.60 -11.96 13.88
N MET A 64 -13.59 -11.13 13.57
CA MET A 64 -14.28 -11.14 12.27
C MET A 64 -13.30 -10.86 11.13
N ILE A 65 -12.40 -9.89 11.28
CA ILE A 65 -11.39 -9.58 10.25
C ILE A 65 -10.44 -10.75 10.03
N GLU A 66 -9.95 -11.35 11.11
CA GLU A 66 -8.91 -12.40 11.02
C GLU A 66 -9.45 -13.72 10.48
N SER A 67 -10.72 -14.04 10.73
CA SER A 67 -11.27 -15.37 10.45
C SER A 67 -12.33 -15.44 9.34
N GLU A 68 -13.03 -14.33 9.06
CA GLU A 68 -14.20 -14.36 8.17
C GLU A 68 -14.03 -13.53 6.88
N LEU A 69 -13.13 -12.55 6.88
CA LEU A 69 -12.93 -11.66 5.73
C LEU A 69 -11.75 -12.08 4.84
N PRO A 70 -11.77 -11.74 3.54
CA PRO A 70 -10.72 -12.13 2.59
C PRO A 70 -9.43 -11.29 2.71
N PHE A 71 -9.25 -10.56 3.81
CA PHE A 71 -8.11 -9.68 4.04
C PHE A 71 -7.84 -9.50 5.54
N GLY A 72 -6.59 -9.18 5.89
CA GLY A 72 -6.18 -8.99 7.29
C GLY A 72 -6.39 -7.58 7.85
N PRO A 73 -6.04 -7.37 9.14
CA PRO A 73 -6.24 -6.11 9.86
C PRO A 73 -5.62 -4.88 9.20
N ALA A 74 -4.45 -5.04 8.57
CA ALA A 74 -3.76 -3.94 7.89
C ALA A 74 -4.60 -3.38 6.73
N THR A 75 -5.20 -4.26 5.91
CA THR A 75 -6.08 -3.85 4.80
C THR A 75 -7.36 -3.22 5.32
N ALA A 76 -7.97 -3.83 6.35
CA ALA A 76 -9.17 -3.30 6.98
C ALA A 76 -8.95 -1.86 7.51
N ARG A 77 -7.79 -1.59 8.13
CA ARG A 77 -7.41 -0.25 8.58
C ARG A 77 -7.37 0.75 7.44
N LYS A 78 -6.70 0.41 6.33
CA LYS A 78 -6.60 1.29 5.16
C LYS A 78 -7.97 1.61 4.55
N LEU A 79 -8.82 0.58 4.41
CA LEU A 79 -10.15 0.74 3.81
C LEU A 79 -11.02 1.70 4.61
N ARG A 80 -10.97 1.57 5.94
CA ARG A 80 -11.67 2.45 6.87
C ARG A 80 -11.18 3.89 6.82
N GLU A 81 -9.87 4.08 6.75
CA GLU A 81 -9.23 5.40 6.67
C GLU A 81 -9.61 6.12 5.38
N VAL A 82 -9.59 5.41 4.24
CA VAL A 82 -10.08 5.95 2.96
C VAL A 82 -11.56 6.31 3.04
N ALA A 83 -12.41 5.43 3.60
CA ALA A 83 -13.82 5.72 3.74
C ALA A 83 -14.08 6.96 4.61
N ALA A 84 -13.40 7.07 5.76
CA ALA A 84 -13.51 8.24 6.63
C ALA A 84 -13.06 9.52 5.94
N PHE A 85 -11.97 9.47 5.17
CA PHE A 85 -11.48 10.60 4.38
C PHE A 85 -12.49 11.04 3.30
N VAL A 86 -13.05 10.09 2.55
CA VAL A 86 -14.07 10.38 1.54
C VAL A 86 -15.32 10.99 2.17
N ASP A 87 -15.79 10.42 3.29
CA ASP A 87 -16.99 10.89 3.99
C ASP A 87 -16.78 12.25 4.68
N ALA A 88 -15.55 12.59 5.05
CA ALA A 88 -15.21 13.91 5.57
C ALA A 88 -15.36 15.03 4.52
N GLY A 89 -15.42 14.69 3.23
CA GLY A 89 -15.69 15.64 2.14
C GLY A 89 -14.65 16.75 2.00
N THR A 90 -13.44 16.56 2.55
CA THR A 90 -12.39 17.59 2.57
C THR A 90 -11.81 17.85 1.18
N VAL A 91 -11.94 16.87 0.27
CA VAL A 91 -11.60 17.00 -1.14
C VAL A 91 -12.86 16.65 -1.95
N PRO A 92 -13.26 17.49 -2.93
CA PRO A 92 -14.37 17.19 -3.82
C PRO A 92 -14.19 15.83 -4.53
N LEU A 93 -15.27 15.05 -4.63
CA LEU A 93 -15.24 13.70 -5.21
C LEU A 93 -14.73 13.68 -6.66
N ASP A 94 -15.02 14.73 -7.42
CA ASP A 94 -14.61 14.90 -8.82
C ASP A 94 -13.11 15.22 -8.98
N GLN A 95 -12.41 15.56 -7.90
CA GLN A 95 -10.96 15.79 -7.88
C GLN A 95 -10.18 14.59 -7.35
N LEU A 96 -10.87 13.60 -6.79
CA LEU A 96 -10.25 12.43 -6.20
C LEU A 96 -9.73 11.48 -7.29
N PRO A 97 -8.51 10.94 -7.15
CA PRO A 97 -8.00 9.94 -8.07
C PRO A 97 -8.76 8.63 -7.94
N GLU A 98 -8.91 7.92 -9.05
CA GLU A 98 -9.65 6.65 -9.09
C GLU A 98 -8.89 5.49 -8.45
N ALA A 99 -7.58 5.63 -8.29
CA ALA A 99 -6.72 4.60 -7.71
C ALA A 99 -6.81 4.59 -6.17
N TYR A 100 -7.32 3.50 -5.60
CA TYR A 100 -7.44 3.32 -4.14
C TYR A 100 -6.12 3.54 -3.38
N SER A 101 -4.99 3.09 -3.92
CA SER A 101 -3.68 3.27 -3.30
C SER A 101 -3.26 4.74 -3.21
N THR A 102 -3.65 5.55 -4.20
CA THR A 102 -3.45 7.00 -4.19
C THR A 102 -4.40 7.67 -3.21
N LEU A 103 -5.68 7.28 -3.17
CA LEU A 103 -6.63 7.80 -2.18
C LEU A 103 -6.15 7.57 -0.75
N TYR A 104 -5.63 6.38 -0.47
CA TYR A 104 -5.04 6.08 0.83
C TYR A 104 -3.83 6.97 1.14
N ALA A 105 -2.94 7.20 0.18
CA ALA A 105 -1.80 8.10 0.36
C ALA A 105 -2.26 9.52 0.72
N ILE A 106 -3.29 10.04 0.02
CA ILE A 106 -3.89 11.35 0.29
C ILE A 106 -4.55 11.37 1.67
N ALA A 107 -5.33 10.35 2.02
CA ALA A 107 -6.02 10.24 3.30
C ALA A 107 -5.06 10.28 4.50
N THR A 108 -3.85 9.74 4.34
CA THR A 108 -2.82 9.69 5.39
C THR A 108 -1.91 10.92 5.45
N LEU A 109 -2.08 11.90 4.56
CA LEU A 109 -1.34 13.16 4.65
C LEU A 109 -1.71 13.90 5.95
N PRO A 110 -0.75 14.57 6.62
CA PRO A 110 -1.09 15.53 7.66
C PRO A 110 -2.09 16.57 7.13
N ASP A 111 -3.05 16.99 7.95
CA ASP A 111 -4.15 17.86 7.51
C ASP A 111 -3.69 19.17 6.87
N GLU A 112 -2.65 19.80 7.43
CA GLU A 112 -2.04 21.01 6.89
C GLU A 112 -1.42 20.78 5.50
N VAL A 113 -0.68 19.68 5.34
CA VAL A 113 -0.06 19.29 4.06
C VAL A 113 -1.12 18.96 3.03
N ARG A 114 -2.20 18.29 3.44
CA ARG A 114 -3.32 17.95 2.55
C ARG A 114 -4.05 19.20 2.07
N ALA A 115 -4.35 20.14 2.96
CA ALA A 115 -4.96 21.42 2.60
C ALA A 115 -4.09 22.21 1.63
N GLU A 116 -2.77 22.21 1.84
CA GLU A 116 -1.82 22.84 0.92
C GLU A 116 -1.78 22.12 -0.44
N ALA A 117 -1.79 20.78 -0.46
CA ALA A 117 -1.82 19.99 -1.70
C ALA A 117 -3.08 20.27 -2.54
N VAL A 118 -4.24 20.46 -1.88
CA VAL A 118 -5.48 20.90 -2.55
C VAL A 118 -5.30 22.30 -3.12
N ALA A 119 -4.81 23.25 -2.30
CA ALA A 119 -4.63 24.64 -2.72
C ALA A 119 -3.66 24.81 -3.89
N GLN A 120 -2.64 23.93 -3.99
CA GLN A 120 -1.66 23.94 -5.07
C GLN A 120 -2.06 23.09 -6.30
N GLY A 121 -3.23 22.45 -6.28
CA GLY A 121 -3.70 21.60 -7.39
C GLY A 121 -2.88 20.31 -7.58
N VAL A 122 -2.14 19.89 -6.55
CA VAL A 122 -1.43 18.61 -6.54
C VAL A 122 -2.42 17.46 -6.49
N ILE A 123 -3.47 17.59 -5.69
CA ILE A 123 -4.58 16.64 -5.65
C ILE A 123 -5.51 16.92 -6.83
N ARG A 124 -5.55 15.98 -7.77
CA ARG A 124 -6.34 16.02 -9.01
C ARG A 124 -6.62 14.58 -9.50
N PRO A 125 -7.57 14.36 -10.41
CA PRO A 125 -8.00 13.00 -10.78
C PRO A 125 -6.91 12.09 -11.36
N ASP A 126 -5.92 12.67 -12.03
CA ASP A 126 -4.81 11.96 -12.66
C ASP A 126 -3.55 11.87 -11.78
N VAL A 127 -3.61 12.35 -10.53
CA VAL A 127 -2.45 12.33 -9.64
C VAL A 127 -2.04 10.90 -9.32
N THR A 128 -0.74 10.64 -9.41
CA THR A 128 -0.17 9.35 -9.05
C THR A 128 0.17 9.32 -7.56
N ARG A 129 0.21 8.10 -7.00
CA ARG A 129 0.70 7.90 -5.63
C ARG A 129 2.11 8.47 -5.44
N ALA A 130 3.00 8.31 -6.43
CA ALA A 130 4.37 8.80 -6.34
C ALA A 130 4.43 10.33 -6.20
N GLU A 131 3.59 11.07 -6.95
CA GLU A 131 3.50 12.53 -6.84
C GLU A 131 3.01 12.97 -5.46
N VAL A 132 2.00 12.28 -4.90
CA VAL A 132 1.50 12.57 -3.55
C VAL A 132 2.58 12.35 -2.49
N GLU A 133 3.33 11.26 -2.59
CA GLU A 133 4.41 10.95 -1.65
C GLU A 133 5.59 11.93 -1.80
N ALA A 134 5.97 12.30 -3.03
CA ALA A 134 7.00 13.30 -3.28
C ALA A 134 6.61 14.68 -2.71
N PHE A 135 5.35 15.07 -2.83
CA PHE A 135 4.85 16.30 -2.22
C PHE A 135 4.96 16.26 -0.70
N LYS A 136 4.59 15.13 -0.08
CA LYS A 136 4.72 14.93 1.37
C LYS A 136 6.18 15.03 1.82
N GLU A 137 7.10 14.41 1.09
CA GLU A 137 8.54 14.44 1.40
C GLU A 137 9.12 15.85 1.28
N ALA A 138 8.73 16.62 0.25
CA ALA A 138 9.15 18.01 0.09
C ALA A 138 8.68 18.93 1.23
N LYS A 139 7.64 18.53 1.96
CA LYS A 139 7.07 19.25 3.11
C LYS A 139 7.55 18.75 4.46
N ALA A 140 8.25 17.61 4.51
CA ALA A 140 8.88 17.17 5.74
C ALA A 140 10.02 18.13 6.11
N PRO A 141 10.19 18.49 7.40
CA PRO A 141 11.36 19.25 7.81
C PRO A 141 12.64 18.49 7.41
N PRO A 142 13.73 19.20 7.05
CA PRO A 142 14.98 18.54 6.70
C PRO A 142 15.36 17.59 7.82
N ARG A 143 15.44 16.30 7.50
CA ARG A 143 15.89 15.28 8.44
C ARG A 143 17.27 15.73 8.92
N ALA A 144 17.40 16.03 10.20
CA ALA A 144 18.69 16.31 10.80
C ALA A 144 19.57 15.08 10.55
N VAL A 145 20.49 15.20 9.61
CA VAL A 145 21.63 14.30 9.51
C VAL A 145 22.45 14.62 10.76
N PRO A 146 22.68 13.67 11.70
CA PRO A 146 23.60 13.94 12.79
C PRO A 146 24.94 14.30 12.15
N LEU A 147 25.43 15.53 12.39
CA LEU A 147 26.78 15.90 12.00
C LEU A 147 27.74 14.93 12.69
N PRO A 148 28.71 14.34 11.98
CA PRO A 148 29.83 13.72 12.66
C PRO A 148 30.56 14.83 13.41
N THR A 149 30.50 14.81 14.73
CA THR A 149 31.29 15.69 15.60
C THR A 149 32.77 15.51 15.25
N PRO A 150 33.56 16.56 15.06
CA PRO A 150 34.98 16.41 14.75
C PRO A 150 35.67 15.74 15.95
N THR A 151 36.15 14.51 15.74
CA THR A 151 36.99 13.79 16.70
C THR A 151 38.30 14.54 16.87
N VAL A 152 38.45 15.26 17.97
CA VAL A 152 39.77 15.65 18.47
C VAL A 152 40.42 14.36 19.02
N ILE A 153 41.47 13.94 18.35
CA ILE A 153 42.35 12.86 18.81
C ILE A 153 43.21 13.48 19.93
N ASP A 154 43.07 13.00 21.17
CA ASP A 154 44.21 12.42 21.92
C ASP A 154 43.83 11.96 23.35
N VAL A 155 44.24 10.72 23.64
CA VAL A 155 44.60 10.09 24.94
C VAL A 155 43.47 9.48 25.83
N GLU A 156 43.40 8.13 25.81
CA GLU A 156 42.89 7.22 26.86
C GLU A 156 43.80 7.19 28.11
N PRO A 157 43.41 6.63 29.29
CA PRO A 157 42.26 5.76 29.59
C PRO A 157 41.38 6.30 30.75
N GLU A 158 40.13 5.88 30.95
CA GLU A 158 39.77 4.71 31.76
C GLU A 158 38.25 4.48 31.72
N ALA A 159 37.87 3.21 31.73
CA ALA A 159 36.60 2.66 31.34
C ALA A 159 35.40 3.05 32.23
N VAL A 160 34.26 3.34 31.58
CA VAL A 160 32.96 2.75 31.94
C VAL A 160 32.16 2.49 30.66
N SER A 161 32.19 1.25 30.18
CA SER A 161 31.30 0.76 29.13
C SER A 161 29.89 0.58 29.70
N ALA A 162 28.95 1.37 29.22
CA ALA A 162 27.53 1.07 29.29
C ALA A 162 27.03 0.87 27.84
N PRO A 163 26.32 -0.24 27.53
CA PRO A 163 25.92 -0.54 26.17
C PRO A 163 24.85 0.45 25.70
N VAL A 164 25.17 1.23 24.67
CA VAL A 164 24.16 1.93 23.87
C VAL A 164 23.33 0.86 23.17
N VAL A 165 22.09 0.67 23.62
CA VAL A 165 21.12 -0.19 22.94
C VAL A 165 20.80 0.47 21.60
N ALA A 166 21.36 -0.08 20.52
CA ALA A 166 21.02 0.29 19.17
C ALA A 166 19.51 0.11 18.95
N ALA A 167 18.82 1.15 18.49
CA ALA A 167 17.48 1.00 17.97
C ALA A 167 17.48 -0.07 16.87
N PRO A 168 16.51 -1.02 16.85
CA PRO A 168 16.54 -2.10 15.87
C PRO A 168 16.45 -1.48 14.47
N ALA A 169 17.44 -1.80 13.63
CA ALA A 169 17.42 -1.46 12.21
C ALA A 169 16.06 -1.87 11.63
N SER A 170 15.49 -1.02 10.75
CA SER A 170 14.25 -1.35 10.04
C SER A 170 14.35 -2.78 9.50
N ARG A 171 13.38 -3.65 9.85
CA ARG A 171 13.36 -5.06 9.42
C ARG A 171 13.44 -5.19 7.89
N LEU A 172 13.00 -4.18 7.14
CA LEU A 172 13.12 -4.12 5.68
C LEU A 172 14.56 -3.89 5.20
N SER A 173 15.39 -3.19 5.96
CA SER A 173 16.79 -2.95 5.59
C SER A 173 17.62 -4.24 5.65
N ALA A 174 17.28 -5.15 6.56
CA ALA A 174 17.88 -6.48 6.59
C ALA A 174 17.62 -7.28 5.31
N ALA A 175 16.47 -7.06 4.65
CA ALA A 175 16.14 -7.72 3.39
C ALA A 175 17.07 -7.34 2.22
N LEU A 176 17.75 -6.19 2.27
CA LEU A 176 18.72 -5.79 1.24
C LEU A 176 19.98 -6.66 1.28
N GLY A 177 20.33 -7.22 2.44
CA GLY A 177 21.46 -8.16 2.59
C GLY A 177 21.07 -9.61 2.38
N LEU A 178 19.84 -9.88 1.91
CA LEU A 178 19.33 -11.23 1.69
C LEU A 178 19.04 -11.46 0.21
N ARG A 179 19.08 -12.73 -0.20
CA ARG A 179 18.79 -13.12 -1.57
C ARG A 179 17.31 -12.96 -1.88
N TRP A 180 17.02 -12.41 -3.04
CA TRP A 180 15.65 -12.21 -3.51
C TRP A 180 15.24 -13.30 -4.50
N HIS A 181 13.93 -13.57 -4.55
CA HIS A 181 13.31 -14.61 -5.39
C HIS A 181 12.09 -14.05 -6.12
N LEU A 182 11.77 -14.57 -7.30
CA LEU A 182 10.45 -14.31 -7.90
C LEU A 182 9.36 -15.08 -7.17
N ASP A 183 8.17 -14.50 -7.11
CA ASP A 183 7.00 -15.27 -6.76
C ASP A 183 6.63 -16.23 -7.92
N PRO A 184 6.45 -17.53 -7.67
CA PRO A 184 6.11 -18.51 -8.71
C PRO A 184 4.71 -18.29 -9.29
N SER A 185 3.81 -17.69 -8.52
CA SER A 185 2.42 -17.41 -8.91
C SER A 185 2.25 -16.01 -9.51
N ASP A 186 3.21 -15.11 -9.27
CA ASP A 186 3.24 -13.76 -9.85
C ASP A 186 4.69 -13.37 -10.26
N PRO A 187 5.06 -13.50 -11.54
CA PRO A 187 6.39 -13.14 -12.01
C PRO A 187 6.69 -11.63 -11.97
N GLY A 188 5.69 -10.79 -11.65
CA GLY A 188 5.86 -9.37 -11.35
C GLY A 188 6.25 -9.08 -9.90
N ALA A 189 6.23 -10.09 -9.02
CA ALA A 189 6.51 -9.95 -7.60
C ALA A 189 7.91 -10.48 -7.21
N ILE A 190 8.63 -9.68 -6.42
CA ILE A 190 9.87 -10.05 -5.75
C ILE A 190 9.58 -10.39 -4.30
N THR A 191 10.12 -11.51 -3.86
CA THR A 191 10.00 -12.06 -2.51
C THR A 191 11.38 -12.24 -1.86
N VAL A 192 11.41 -12.25 -0.53
CA VAL A 192 12.58 -12.56 0.28
C VAL A 192 12.17 -13.48 1.42
N GLU A 193 13.06 -14.36 1.86
CA GLU A 193 12.89 -15.06 3.13
C GLU A 193 13.48 -14.22 4.27
N LEU A 194 12.62 -13.74 5.16
CA LEU A 194 12.99 -12.96 6.33
C LEU A 194 12.36 -13.61 7.55
N ASP A 195 13.17 -13.91 8.57
CA ASP A 195 12.74 -14.59 9.80
C ASP A 195 12.03 -15.94 9.55
N GLY A 196 12.49 -16.69 8.54
CA GLY A 196 11.89 -17.98 8.15
C GLY A 196 10.53 -17.85 7.46
N GLN A 197 10.11 -16.64 7.09
CA GLN A 197 8.87 -16.40 6.34
C GLN A 197 9.14 -15.73 5.00
N ARG A 198 8.43 -16.20 3.97
CA ARG A 198 8.44 -15.56 2.65
C ARG A 198 7.64 -14.26 2.70
N ARG A 199 8.27 -13.16 2.33
CA ARG A 199 7.69 -11.81 2.32
C ARG A 199 7.76 -11.24 0.91
N VAL A 200 6.72 -10.54 0.48
CA VAL A 200 6.73 -9.77 -0.78
C VAL A 200 7.35 -8.40 -0.52
N LEU A 201 8.40 -8.07 -1.28
CA LEU A 201 9.11 -6.80 -1.18
C LEU A 201 8.63 -5.78 -2.20
N PHE A 202 8.36 -6.25 -3.41
CA PHE A 202 8.09 -5.38 -4.56
C PHE A 202 7.15 -6.11 -5.52
N VAL A 203 6.16 -5.41 -6.05
CA VAL A 203 5.23 -5.95 -7.05
C VAL A 203 5.10 -4.93 -8.17
N VAL A 204 5.46 -5.32 -9.39
CA VAL A 204 5.16 -4.55 -10.59
C VAL A 204 3.86 -5.08 -11.17
N VAL A 205 2.76 -4.36 -10.92
CA VAL A 205 1.49 -4.62 -11.60
C VAL A 205 1.57 -3.94 -12.95
N ALA A 206 1.82 -4.70 -14.01
CA ALA A 206 1.79 -4.19 -15.37
C ALA A 206 0.79 -4.98 -16.21
N HIS A 207 0.08 -4.28 -17.09
CA HIS A 207 -0.73 -4.87 -18.16
C HIS A 207 0.14 -5.40 -19.32
N ASP A 208 1.47 -5.37 -19.18
CA ASP A 208 2.46 -5.71 -20.21
C ASP A 208 3.35 -6.89 -19.77
N PRO A 209 3.43 -7.98 -20.55
CA PRO A 209 4.33 -9.11 -20.29
C PRO A 209 5.82 -8.72 -20.18
N ALA A 210 6.24 -7.56 -20.68
CA ALA A 210 7.61 -7.05 -20.56
C ALA A 210 8.01 -6.70 -19.11
N ALA A 211 7.05 -6.42 -18.22
CA ALA A 211 7.35 -6.08 -16.83
C ALA A 211 8.03 -7.21 -16.07
N ALA A 212 7.68 -8.47 -16.37
CA ALA A 212 8.35 -9.63 -15.80
C ALA A 212 9.84 -9.71 -16.19
N ALA A 213 10.22 -9.18 -17.35
CA ALA A 213 11.62 -9.11 -17.77
C ALA A 213 12.41 -8.06 -16.98
N LEU A 214 11.79 -6.91 -16.68
CA LEU A 214 12.39 -5.88 -15.82
C LEU A 214 12.59 -6.41 -14.39
N VAL A 215 11.59 -7.09 -13.83
CA VAL A 215 11.69 -7.69 -12.49
C VAL A 215 12.83 -8.72 -12.45
N ARG A 216 12.95 -9.59 -13.47
CA ARG A 216 14.08 -10.52 -13.60
C ARG A 216 15.43 -9.81 -13.66
N HIS A 217 15.51 -8.69 -14.38
CA HIS A 217 16.74 -7.92 -14.51
C HIS A 217 17.17 -7.31 -13.18
N VAL A 218 16.25 -6.66 -12.46
CA VAL A 218 16.48 -6.09 -11.12
C VAL A 218 16.91 -7.17 -10.14
N LEU A 219 16.24 -8.34 -10.17
CA LEU A 219 16.58 -9.47 -9.32
C LEU A 219 18.01 -9.96 -9.55
N THR A 220 18.42 -10.04 -10.82
CA THR A 220 19.78 -10.44 -11.21
C THR A 220 20.81 -9.45 -10.70
N MET A 221 20.57 -8.15 -10.88
CA MET A 221 21.49 -7.11 -10.40
C MET A 221 21.62 -7.13 -8.88
N HIS A 222 20.51 -7.20 -8.15
CA HIS A 222 20.52 -7.26 -6.70
C HIS A 222 21.27 -8.50 -6.19
N ASN A 223 20.90 -9.69 -6.66
CA ASN A 223 21.51 -10.94 -6.20
C ASN A 223 23.00 -11.07 -6.57
N ALA A 224 23.51 -10.29 -7.53
CA ALA A 224 24.94 -10.20 -7.80
C ALA A 224 25.72 -9.39 -6.75
N THR A 225 25.04 -8.52 -6.00
CA THR A 225 25.65 -7.68 -4.94
C THR A 225 25.61 -8.32 -3.55
N VAL A 226 24.80 -9.37 -3.37
CA VAL A 226 24.56 -10.07 -2.09
C VAL A 226 25.28 -11.43 -2.06
N ALA A 227 26.47 -11.50 -2.65
CA ALA A 227 27.29 -12.72 -2.71
C ALA A 227 27.86 -13.13 -1.35
#